data_AF-A0A349KTP7-F1
#
_entry.id   AF-A0A349KTP7-F1
#
_cell.length_a   1.000
_cell.length_b   1.000
_cell.length_c   1.000
_cell.angle_alpha   90.00
_cell.angle_beta   90.00
_cell.angle_gamma   90.00
#
_symmetry.space_group_name_H-M   'P 1'
#
loop_
_entity.id
_entity.type
_entity.pdbx_description
1 polymer ?
#
loop_
_entity_poly.entity_id
_entity_poly.type
_entity_poly.pdbx_seq_one_letter_code
_entity_poly.pdbx_strand_id
1 'polypeptide(L)'
;SGRAAPVRLVFEPKSKNQDQTEFMLMLLAHTSLESSTSINLVMIGGDGRPRQKGLGDILREWIEFRFETVTRRTAFKLGKVRDRIHILEGREAILLNIDKVIQIIRNSDEPKAALIEAFKLSDRQAEDILEIRLRQLARLETIKIQQELAELRKEEQALQDLLDNPSSMKRCIIREIETDAKQFGDARRTIIEEAQKAVAEQKVVDEAVTVIISDKGWIRARTGIGHDPAQFTFKAGDSLHGAFECRTVDT
;
A
#
# COMPACT_ATOMS: atom_id res chain seq x y z
N SER A 1 -27.72 9.37 -10.21
CA SER A 1 -26.64 9.78 -9.29
C SER A 1 -26.71 11.27 -8.99
N GLY A 2 -26.23 11.72 -7.83
CA GLY A 2 -26.25 13.12 -7.40
C GLY A 2 -25.44 13.36 -6.12
N ARG A 3 -25.48 14.59 -5.58
CA ARG A 3 -24.67 14.97 -4.40
C ARG A 3 -24.92 14.12 -3.15
N ALA A 4 -26.13 13.58 -3.01
CA ALA A 4 -26.52 12.68 -1.92
C ALA A 4 -26.22 11.19 -2.19
N ALA A 5 -25.98 10.81 -3.44
CA ALA A 5 -25.73 9.42 -3.84
C ALA A 5 -24.76 9.39 -5.04
N PRO A 6 -23.44 9.24 -4.78
CA PRO A 6 -22.41 9.26 -5.83
C PRO A 6 -22.67 8.24 -6.93
N VAL A 7 -23.14 7.03 -6.56
CA VAL A 7 -23.59 5.99 -7.48
C VAL A 7 -24.98 5.54 -7.04
N ARG A 8 -25.98 5.67 -7.92
CA ARG A 8 -27.34 5.13 -7.71
C ARG A 8 -27.85 4.56 -9.01
N LEU A 9 -27.97 3.23 -9.05
CA LEU A 9 -28.58 2.47 -10.13
C LEU A 9 -29.96 1.99 -9.67
N VAL A 10 -30.99 2.18 -10.50
CA VAL A 10 -32.36 1.76 -10.21
C VAL A 10 -32.81 0.86 -11.35
N PHE A 11 -33.19 -0.37 -11.01
CA PHE A 11 -33.70 -1.34 -11.97
C PHE A 11 -35.19 -1.58 -11.66
N GLU A 12 -36.05 -1.33 -12.64
CA GLU A 12 -37.48 -1.56 -12.53
C GLU A 12 -37.85 -2.88 -13.24
N PRO A 13 -38.31 -3.91 -12.51
CA PRO A 13 -38.71 -5.17 -13.14
C PRO A 13 -40.01 -4.99 -13.94
N LYS A 14 -40.15 -5.76 -15.02
CA LYS A 14 -41.33 -5.70 -15.89
C LYS A 14 -42.65 -6.08 -15.19
N SER A 15 -42.56 -6.89 -14.13
CA SER A 15 -43.71 -7.35 -13.35
C SER A 15 -43.39 -7.30 -11.86
N LYS A 16 -44.40 -6.99 -11.05
CA LYS A 16 -44.32 -7.02 -9.58
C LYS A 16 -44.10 -8.43 -9.00
N ASN A 17 -44.39 -9.48 -9.78
CA ASN A 17 -44.28 -10.87 -9.33
C ASN A 17 -42.85 -11.43 -9.47
N GLN A 18 -41.90 -10.64 -9.99
CA GLN A 18 -40.52 -11.07 -10.15
C GLN A 18 -39.81 -11.07 -8.79
N ASP A 19 -39.20 -12.21 -8.42
CA ASP A 19 -38.36 -12.29 -7.22
C ASP A 19 -37.11 -11.42 -7.37
N GLN A 20 -36.81 -10.62 -6.35
CA GLN A 20 -35.70 -9.67 -6.36
C GLN A 20 -34.34 -10.36 -6.31
N THR A 21 -34.24 -11.47 -5.56
CA THR A 21 -32.99 -12.22 -5.41
C THR A 21 -32.61 -12.88 -6.72
N GLU A 22 -33.57 -13.54 -7.37
CA GLU A 22 -33.36 -14.15 -8.68
C GLU A 22 -33.01 -13.12 -9.76
N PHE A 23 -33.67 -11.97 -9.74
CA PHE A 23 -33.36 -10.88 -10.66
C PHE A 23 -31.94 -10.34 -10.45
N MET A 24 -31.50 -10.17 -9.20
CA MET A 24 -30.14 -9.74 -8.89
C MET A 24 -29.10 -10.79 -9.29
N LEU A 25 -29.34 -12.08 -9.06
CA LEU A 25 -28.43 -13.16 -9.49
C LEU A 25 -28.28 -13.16 -11.03
N MET A 26 -29.38 -12.97 -11.76
CA MET A 26 -29.34 -12.86 -13.22
C MET A 26 -28.50 -11.65 -13.69
N LEU A 27 -28.64 -10.50 -13.02
CA LEU A 27 -27.81 -9.32 -13.31
C LEU A 27 -26.33 -9.54 -12.99
N LEU A 28 -26.01 -10.15 -11.84
CA LEU A 28 -24.63 -10.46 -11.46
C LEU A 28 -23.98 -11.42 -12.46
N ALA A 29 -24.72 -12.44 -12.92
CA ALA A 29 -24.19 -13.44 -13.85
C ALA A 29 -23.98 -12.93 -15.28
N HIS A 30 -24.77 -11.96 -15.75
CA HIS A 30 -24.74 -11.48 -17.14
C HIS A 30 -24.21 -10.06 -17.33
N THR A 31 -23.83 -9.35 -16.27
CA THR A 31 -23.33 -7.98 -16.34
C THR A 31 -22.03 -7.80 -15.55
N SER A 32 -21.39 -6.64 -15.68
CA SER A 32 -20.17 -6.30 -14.96
C SER A 32 -20.39 -5.91 -13.49
N LEU A 33 -21.59 -6.12 -12.93
CA LEU A 33 -21.84 -5.93 -11.49
C LEU A 33 -21.07 -6.95 -10.65
N GLU A 34 -20.84 -8.15 -11.17
CA GLU A 34 -19.86 -9.10 -10.66
C GLU A 34 -18.74 -9.23 -11.69
N SER A 35 -17.48 -9.11 -11.25
CA SER A 35 -16.34 -9.25 -12.15
C SER A 35 -15.14 -9.87 -11.43
N SER A 36 -14.34 -10.62 -12.19
CA SER A 36 -13.10 -11.19 -11.71
C SER A 36 -11.94 -10.22 -11.96
N THR A 37 -11.17 -9.93 -10.91
CA THR A 37 -9.89 -9.21 -11.06
C THR A 37 -8.74 -10.18 -10.89
N SER A 38 -7.91 -10.36 -11.92
CA SER A 38 -6.71 -11.19 -11.84
C SER A 38 -5.61 -10.50 -11.05
N ILE A 39 -5.00 -11.21 -10.09
CA ILE A 39 -3.87 -10.70 -9.31
C ILE A 39 -2.59 -11.39 -9.80
N ASN A 40 -1.63 -10.60 -10.30
CA ASN A 40 -0.30 -11.09 -10.67
C ASN A 40 0.79 -10.20 -10.05
N LEU A 41 1.47 -10.70 -9.02
CA LEU A 41 2.47 -9.96 -8.25
C LEU A 41 3.88 -10.15 -8.83
N VAL A 42 4.12 -9.64 -10.04
CA VAL A 42 5.46 -9.61 -10.66
C VAL A 42 6.11 -8.25 -10.44
N MET A 43 7.32 -8.23 -9.89
CA MET A 43 8.06 -7.00 -9.61
C MET A 43 9.57 -7.22 -9.66
N ILE A 44 10.31 -6.11 -9.84
CA ILE A 44 11.77 -6.10 -9.82
C ILE A 44 12.23 -6.06 -8.36
N GLY A 45 13.10 -7.00 -7.98
CA GLY A 45 13.67 -7.02 -6.65
C GLY A 45 14.91 -6.18 -6.45
N GLY A 46 15.47 -6.24 -5.23
CA GLY A 46 16.79 -5.71 -4.90
C GLY A 46 17.91 -6.33 -5.73
N ASP A 47 17.70 -7.53 -6.30
CA ASP A 47 18.60 -8.20 -7.25
C ASP A 47 18.51 -7.64 -8.68
N GLY A 48 17.62 -6.68 -8.93
CA GLY A 48 17.40 -6.06 -10.24
C GLY A 48 16.66 -6.95 -11.24
N ARG A 49 16.13 -8.11 -10.82
CA ARG A 49 15.47 -9.06 -11.71
C ARG A 49 13.96 -9.09 -11.49
N PRO A 50 13.13 -9.15 -12.56
CA PRO A 50 11.70 -9.32 -12.42
C PRO A 50 11.38 -10.76 -11.98
N ARG A 51 10.65 -10.90 -10.89
CA ARG A 51 10.18 -12.20 -10.37
C ARG A 51 8.74 -12.08 -9.88
N GLN A 52 8.00 -13.18 -9.96
CA GLN A 52 6.74 -13.32 -9.23
C GLN A 52 7.06 -13.56 -7.74
N LYS A 53 6.37 -12.85 -6.85
CA LYS A 53 6.63 -12.91 -5.40
C LYS A 53 5.33 -13.07 -4.62
N GLY A 54 5.40 -13.83 -3.53
CA GLY A 54 4.31 -13.90 -2.55
C GLY A 54 4.31 -12.66 -1.64
N LEU A 55 3.17 -12.38 -0.99
CA LEU A 55 3.04 -11.22 -0.09
C LEU A 55 4.10 -11.21 1.03
N GLY A 56 4.41 -12.37 1.61
CA GLY A 56 5.43 -12.49 2.65
C GLY A 56 6.83 -12.10 2.17
N ASP A 57 7.21 -12.49 0.94
CA ASP A 57 8.51 -12.16 0.37
C ASP A 57 8.61 -10.66 0.05
N ILE A 58 7.53 -10.10 -0.50
CA ILE A 58 7.42 -8.66 -0.79
C ILE A 58 7.65 -7.84 0.50
N LEU A 59 6.99 -8.21 1.59
CA LEU A 59 7.13 -7.52 2.87
C LEU A 59 8.53 -7.66 3.45
N ARG A 60 9.15 -8.85 3.39
CA ARG A 60 10.52 -9.06 3.90
C ARG A 60 11.54 -8.22 3.12
N GLU A 61 11.46 -8.23 1.80
CA GLU A 61 12.38 -7.49 0.95
C GLU A 61 12.21 -5.98 1.10
N TRP A 62 10.97 -5.50 1.25
CA TRP A 62 10.73 -4.09 1.56
C TRP A 62 11.28 -3.70 2.92
N ILE A 63 11.17 -4.57 3.93
CA ILE A 63 11.77 -4.34 5.26
C ILE A 63 13.29 -4.24 5.14
N GLU A 64 13.95 -5.16 4.43
CA GLU A 64 15.41 -5.13 4.22
C GLU A 64 15.85 -3.82 3.55
N PHE A 65 15.16 -3.44 2.46
CA PHE A 65 15.38 -2.16 1.79
C PHE A 65 15.19 -0.96 2.74
N ARG A 66 14.16 -1.01 3.61
CA ARG A 66 13.90 0.05 4.58
C ARG A 66 15.01 0.14 5.63
N PHE A 67 15.50 -0.98 6.14
CA PHE A 67 16.64 -1.01 7.07
C PHE A 67 17.89 -0.40 6.44
N GLU A 68 18.20 -0.77 5.20
CA GLU A 68 19.35 -0.20 4.49
C GLU A 68 19.20 1.32 4.29
N THR A 69 18.02 1.76 3.84
CA THR A 69 17.74 3.19 3.62
C THR A 69 17.90 4.00 4.90
N VAL A 70 17.35 3.50 6.01
CA VAL A 70 17.45 4.18 7.31
C VAL A 70 18.89 4.16 7.82
N THR A 71 19.62 3.06 7.65
CA THR A 71 21.04 2.96 8.01
C THR A 71 21.88 4.00 7.26
N ARG A 72 21.71 4.11 5.93
CA ARG A 72 22.40 5.11 5.11
C ARG A 72 22.08 6.55 5.54
N ARG A 73 20.79 6.83 5.82
CA ARG A 73 20.34 8.14 6.32
C ARG A 73 20.98 8.48 7.67
N THR A 74 20.98 7.54 8.61
CA THR A 74 21.55 7.72 9.96
C THR A 74 23.06 7.90 9.90
N ALA A 75 23.77 7.08 9.11
CA ALA A 75 25.21 7.21 8.91
C ALA A 75 25.61 8.54 8.27
N PHE A 76 24.86 9.00 7.26
CA PHE A 76 25.07 10.33 6.67
C PHE A 76 24.90 11.45 7.70
N LYS A 77 23.83 11.39 8.50
CA LYS A 77 23.57 12.38 9.54
C LYS A 77 24.66 12.37 10.61
N LEU A 78 25.09 11.19 11.06
CA LEU A 78 26.19 11.02 12.01
C LEU A 78 27.49 11.64 11.48
N GLY A 79 27.81 11.42 10.20
CA GLY A 79 28.96 12.05 9.56
C GLY A 79 28.91 13.57 9.63
N LYS A 80 27.74 14.18 9.35
CA LYS A 80 27.55 15.64 9.46
C LYS A 80 27.68 16.15 10.89
N VAL A 81 27.15 15.42 11.87
CA VAL A 81 27.27 15.77 13.29
C VAL A 81 28.74 15.72 13.73
N ARG A 82 29.48 14.67 13.35
CA ARG A 82 30.92 14.55 13.63
C ARG A 82 31.76 15.64 13.00
N ASP A 83 31.51 15.94 11.72
CA ASP A 83 32.16 17.05 11.03
C ASP A 83 31.94 18.37 11.79
N ARG A 84 30.72 18.60 12.31
CA ARG A 84 30.39 19.81 13.05
C ARG A 84 31.04 19.85 14.43
N ILE A 85 31.00 18.75 15.18
CA ILE A 85 31.67 18.62 16.48
C ILE A 85 33.16 18.92 16.33
N HIS A 86 33.82 18.30 15.34
CA HIS A 86 35.24 18.49 15.07
C HIS A 86 35.63 19.95 14.90
N ILE A 87 34.85 20.73 14.14
CA ILE A 87 35.09 22.16 13.97
C ILE A 87 34.88 22.93 15.28
N LEU A 88 33.78 22.65 16.00
CA LEU A 88 33.47 23.35 17.25
C LEU A 88 34.49 23.05 18.36
N GLU A 89 35.05 21.84 18.42
CA GLU A 89 36.12 21.48 19.37
C GLU A 89 37.39 22.29 19.11
N GLY A 90 37.75 22.51 17.83
CA GLY A 90 38.86 23.39 17.46
C GLY A 90 38.63 24.84 17.91
N ARG A 91 37.41 25.35 17.71
CA ARG A 91 37.03 26.70 18.16
C ARG A 91 37.05 26.83 19.68
N GLU A 92 36.52 25.85 20.41
CA GLU A 92 36.52 25.85 21.87
C GLU A 92 37.95 25.86 22.43
N ALA A 93 38.85 25.02 21.88
CA ALA A 93 40.24 24.95 22.31
C ALA A 93 40.98 26.29 22.17
N ILE A 94 40.68 27.05 21.12
CA ILE A 94 41.28 28.36 20.83
C ILE A 94 40.68 29.48 21.66
N LEU A 95 39.38 29.47 21.90
CA LEU A 95 38.75 30.50 22.72
C LEU A 95 39.32 30.53 24.15
N LEU A 96 39.80 29.40 24.66
CA LEU A 96 40.52 29.30 25.93
C LEU A 96 41.95 29.90 25.89
N ASN A 97 42.56 30.04 24.71
CA ASN A 97 43.97 30.44 24.51
C ASN A 97 44.12 31.53 23.44
N ILE A 98 43.14 32.44 23.34
CA ILE A 98 43.05 33.36 22.20
C ILE A 98 44.26 34.28 22.05
N ASP A 99 44.87 34.71 23.15
CA ASP A 99 46.05 35.58 23.13
C ASP A 99 47.25 34.90 22.44
N LYS A 100 47.45 33.61 22.73
CA LYS A 100 48.52 32.80 22.11
C LYS A 100 48.24 32.61 20.61
N VAL A 101 46.98 32.42 20.23
CA VAL A 101 46.57 32.28 18.83
C VAL A 101 46.82 33.59 18.07
N ILE A 102 46.44 34.74 18.64
CA ILE A 102 46.73 36.05 18.05
C ILE A 102 48.24 36.27 17.92
N GLN A 103 49.03 35.88 18.93
CA GLN A 103 50.48 35.98 18.88
C GLN A 103 51.08 35.14 17.75
N ILE A 104 50.61 33.90 17.54
CA ILE A 104 51.06 33.04 16.44
C ILE A 104 50.70 33.66 15.09
N ILE A 105 49.45 34.11 14.92
CA ILE A 105 48.97 34.71 13.67
C ILE A 105 49.75 35.98 13.31
N ARG A 106 50.13 36.79 14.30
CA ARG A 106 50.85 38.06 14.06
C ARG A 106 52.34 37.89 13.77
N ASN A 107 52.97 36.81 14.22
CA ASN A 107 54.42 36.65 14.18
C ASN A 107 54.90 35.49 13.27
N SER A 108 53.98 34.73 12.67
CA SER A 108 54.31 33.63 11.76
C SER A 108 54.02 34.02 10.32
N ASP A 109 54.95 33.70 9.41
CA ASP A 109 54.75 33.84 7.97
C ASP A 109 53.76 32.79 7.41
N GLU A 110 53.63 31.65 8.10
CA GLU A 110 52.68 30.58 7.79
C GLU A 110 51.79 30.24 9.01
N PRO A 111 50.81 31.11 9.36
CA PRO A 111 49.99 30.95 10.56
C PRO A 111 49.27 29.60 10.66
N LYS A 112 48.83 29.04 9.52
CA LYS A 112 48.11 27.77 9.48
C LYS A 112 48.95 26.61 10.01
N ALA A 113 50.18 26.45 9.49
CA ALA A 113 51.10 25.39 9.91
C ALA A 113 51.49 25.55 11.40
N ALA A 114 51.76 26.78 11.82
CA ALA A 114 52.10 27.08 13.21
C ALA A 114 50.95 26.78 14.19
N LEU A 115 49.69 27.04 13.81
CA LEU A 115 48.52 26.71 14.62
C LEU A 115 48.29 25.19 14.72
N ILE A 116 48.46 24.47 13.61
CA ILE A 116 48.39 23.00 13.56
C ILE A 116 49.40 22.39 14.54
N GLU A 117 50.65 22.85 14.51
CA GLU A 117 51.69 22.33 15.40
C GLU A 117 51.45 22.70 16.87
N ALA A 118 51.10 23.95 17.15
CA ALA A 118 50.97 24.46 18.51
C ALA A 118 49.75 23.89 19.27
N PHE A 119 48.65 23.62 18.57
CA PHE A 119 47.38 23.18 19.16
C PHE A 119 46.94 21.78 18.72
N LYS A 120 47.77 21.07 17.92
CA LYS A 120 47.47 19.75 17.35
C LYS A 120 46.15 19.72 16.58
N LEU A 121 45.89 20.78 15.83
CA LEU A 121 44.66 20.94 15.05
C LEU A 121 44.76 20.18 13.73
N SER A 122 43.62 19.73 13.21
CA SER A 122 43.53 19.31 11.82
C SER A 122 43.61 20.49 10.85
N ASP A 123 43.92 20.21 9.58
CA ASP A 123 43.93 21.21 8.51
C ASP A 123 42.60 21.98 8.40
N ARG A 124 41.46 21.26 8.48
CA ARG A 124 40.10 21.84 8.42
C ARG A 124 39.79 22.74 9.62
N GLN A 125 40.25 22.38 10.81
CA GLN A 125 40.08 23.23 11.99
C GLN A 125 40.93 24.50 11.88
N ALA A 126 42.20 24.37 11.49
CA ALA A 126 43.10 25.51 11.34
C ALA A 126 42.57 26.52 10.31
N GLU A 127 42.04 26.04 9.18
CA GLU A 127 41.37 26.89 8.19
C GLU A 127 40.16 27.63 8.79
N ASP A 128 39.24 26.89 9.43
CA ASP A 128 38.05 27.47 10.05
C ASP A 128 38.39 28.52 11.13
N ILE A 129 39.49 28.31 11.85
CA ILE A 129 39.99 29.22 12.88
C ILE A 129 40.49 30.54 12.28
N LEU A 130 41.24 30.46 11.17
CA LEU A 130 41.72 31.66 10.48
C LEU A 130 40.57 32.49 9.90
N GLU A 131 39.41 31.87 9.64
CA GLU A 131 38.19 32.53 9.19
C GLU A 131 37.32 33.11 10.33
N ILE A 132 37.70 32.92 11.61
CA ILE A 132 36.95 33.45 12.75
C ILE A 132 36.91 34.99 12.71
N ARG A 133 35.72 35.56 12.85
CA ARG A 133 35.53 37.01 12.96
C ARG A 133 35.68 37.47 14.40
N LEU A 134 36.27 38.65 14.62
CA LEU A 134 36.48 39.22 15.96
C LEU A 134 35.22 39.23 16.85
N ARG A 135 34.04 39.47 16.28
CA ARG A 135 32.76 39.43 17.02
C ARG A 135 32.44 38.07 17.65
N GLN A 136 32.98 36.99 17.09
CA GLN A 136 32.79 35.61 17.55
C GLN A 136 33.69 35.26 18.75
N LEU A 137 34.58 36.16 19.15
CA LEU A 137 35.41 36.02 20.34
C LEU A 137 34.69 36.49 21.62
N ALA A 138 33.49 37.04 21.50
CA ALA A 138 32.70 37.47 22.65
C ALA A 138 32.31 36.27 23.53
N ARG A 139 32.32 36.45 24.86
CA ARG A 139 31.97 35.39 25.83
C ARG A 139 30.64 34.69 25.57
N LEU A 140 29.64 35.43 25.06
CA LEU A 140 28.33 34.88 24.70
C LEU A 140 28.44 33.83 23.58
N GLU A 141 29.34 34.03 22.63
CA GLU A 141 29.55 33.11 21.51
C GLU A 141 30.28 31.84 21.99
N THR A 142 31.20 31.95 22.95
CA THR A 142 31.80 30.78 23.62
C THR A 142 30.74 29.91 24.29
N ILE A 143 29.80 30.51 25.03
CA ILE A 143 28.72 29.76 25.70
C ILE A 143 27.83 29.05 24.67
N LYS A 144 27.51 29.71 23.54
CA LYS A 144 26.74 29.09 22.46
C LYS A 144 27.45 27.89 21.85
N ILE A 145 28.76 27.99 21.61
CA ILE A 145 29.57 26.87 21.10
C ILE A 145 29.52 25.68 22.06
N GLN A 146 29.65 25.93 23.37
CA GLN A 146 29.58 24.88 24.38
C GLN A 146 28.20 24.22 24.46
N GLN A 147 27.13 25.00 24.34
CA GLN A 147 25.76 24.48 24.27
C GLN A 147 25.56 23.63 23.02
N GLU A 148 25.97 24.13 21.85
CA GLU A 148 25.87 23.42 20.58
C GLU A 148 26.67 22.10 20.62
N LEU A 149 27.89 22.11 21.16
CA LEU A 149 28.70 20.90 21.36
C LEU A 149 28.01 19.87 22.27
N ALA A 150 27.42 20.33 23.37
CA ALA A 150 26.71 19.44 24.30
C ALA A 150 25.48 18.79 23.66
N GLU A 151 24.75 19.52 22.83
CA GLU A 151 23.61 19.00 22.08
C GLU A 151 24.06 18.01 20.98
N LEU A 152 25.07 18.38 20.20
CA LEU A 152 25.60 17.53 19.14
C LEU A 152 26.22 16.24 19.67
N ARG A 153 26.90 16.26 20.81
CA ARG A 153 27.42 15.02 21.44
C ARG A 153 26.30 14.07 21.88
N LYS A 154 25.20 14.62 22.39
CA LYS A 154 24.00 13.80 22.71
C LYS A 154 23.39 13.21 21.45
N GLU A 155 23.31 14.01 20.38
CA GLU A 155 22.81 13.56 19.08
C GLU A 155 23.74 12.49 18.46
N GLU A 156 25.05 12.69 18.50
CA GLU A 156 26.05 11.72 18.03
C GLU A 156 25.86 10.39 18.74
N GLN A 157 25.76 10.40 20.08
CA GLN A 157 25.58 9.18 20.87
C GLN A 157 24.28 8.45 20.51
N ALA A 158 23.19 9.19 20.29
CA ALA A 158 21.92 8.60 19.88
C ALA A 158 21.97 8.01 18.46
N LEU A 159 22.62 8.70 17.52
CA LEU A 159 22.80 8.21 16.15
C LEU A 159 23.73 7.01 16.09
N GLN A 160 24.78 6.99 16.92
CA GLN A 160 25.71 5.87 17.04
C GLN A 160 25.01 4.65 17.66
N ASP A 161 24.21 4.81 18.73
CA ASP A 161 23.41 3.71 19.29
C ASP A 161 22.45 3.11 18.26
N LEU A 162 21.83 3.95 17.42
CA LEU A 162 20.96 3.47 16.35
C LEU A 162 21.71 2.58 15.34
N LEU A 163 22.96 2.89 15.02
CA LEU A 163 23.76 2.12 14.07
C LEU A 163 24.36 0.85 14.70
N ASP A 164 24.77 0.92 15.98
CA ASP A 164 25.43 -0.20 16.66
C ASP A 164 24.44 -1.24 17.20
N ASN A 165 23.21 -0.82 17.51
CA ASN A 165 22.21 -1.69 18.11
C ASN A 165 21.05 -1.99 17.14
N PRO A 166 20.99 -3.22 16.57
CA PRO A 166 19.90 -3.64 15.69
C PRO A 166 18.50 -3.51 16.32
N SER A 167 18.39 -3.65 17.64
CA SER A 167 17.11 -3.50 18.34
C SER A 167 16.66 -2.04 18.43
N SER A 168 17.61 -1.11 18.62
CA SER A 168 17.32 0.33 18.56
C SER A 168 16.88 0.74 17.17
N MET A 169 17.57 0.26 16.12
CA MET A 169 17.19 0.48 14.73
C MET A 169 15.77 -0.04 14.44
N LYS A 170 15.47 -1.27 14.85
CA LYS A 170 14.14 -1.87 14.68
C LYS A 170 13.04 -1.04 15.35
N ARG A 171 13.24 -0.60 16.60
CA ARG A 171 12.29 0.28 17.31
C ARG A 171 12.13 1.63 16.62
N CYS A 172 13.18 2.17 16.04
CA CYS A 172 13.12 3.40 15.26
C CYS A 172 12.21 3.22 14.04
N ILE A 173 12.45 2.19 13.24
CA ILE A 173 11.69 1.90 12.01
C ILE A 173 10.21 1.63 12.33
N ILE A 174 9.92 0.86 13.38
CA ILE A 174 8.53 0.60 13.81
C ILE A 174 7.81 1.93 14.13
N ARG A 175 8.43 2.80 14.93
CA ARG A 175 7.84 4.10 15.29
C ARG A 175 7.60 5.01 14.09
N GLU A 176 8.50 4.97 13.10
CA GLU A 176 8.30 5.72 11.85
C GLU A 176 7.10 5.17 11.07
N ILE A 177 7.02 3.84 10.89
CA ILE A 177 5.90 3.20 10.19
C ILE A 177 4.56 3.47 10.90
N GLU A 178 4.52 3.42 12.22
CA GLU A 178 3.31 3.73 13.00
C GLU A 178 2.90 5.21 12.87
N THR A 179 3.87 6.12 12.84
CA THR A 179 3.63 7.55 12.61
C THR A 179 3.06 7.77 11.20
N ASP A 180 3.67 7.16 10.19
CA ASP A 180 3.21 7.25 8.80
C ASP A 180 1.81 6.65 8.64
N ALA A 181 1.54 5.51 9.28
CA ALA A 181 0.22 4.88 9.28
C ALA A 181 -0.86 5.78 9.92
N LYS A 182 -0.53 6.53 10.98
CA LYS A 182 -1.44 7.50 11.60
C LYS A 182 -1.67 8.73 10.72
N GLN A 183 -0.64 9.18 10.02
CA GLN A 183 -0.71 10.38 9.19
C GLN A 183 -1.42 10.13 7.85
N PHE A 184 -1.21 8.96 7.24
CA PHE A 184 -1.66 8.67 5.88
C PHE A 184 -2.68 7.53 5.76
N GLY A 185 -2.99 6.81 6.85
CA GLY A 185 -3.96 5.72 6.84
C GLY A 185 -5.41 6.19 6.73
N ASP A 186 -6.26 5.34 6.13
CA ASP A 186 -7.71 5.52 6.10
C ASP A 186 -8.46 4.23 6.49
N ALA A 187 -9.75 4.36 6.78
CA ALA A 187 -10.60 3.21 7.06
C ALA A 187 -10.80 2.38 5.78
N ARG A 188 -10.86 1.05 5.92
CA ARG A 188 -11.13 0.16 4.78
C ARG A 188 -12.46 0.52 4.12
N ARG A 189 -12.44 0.65 2.79
CA ARG A 189 -13.61 1.02 1.99
C ARG A 189 -14.44 -0.17 1.50
N THR A 190 -13.82 -1.34 1.37
CA THR A 190 -14.45 -2.57 0.89
C THR A 190 -14.75 -3.52 2.04
N ILE A 191 -15.75 -4.38 1.87
CA ILE A 191 -16.08 -5.46 2.80
C ILE A 191 -15.65 -6.77 2.13
N ILE A 192 -15.16 -7.72 2.93
CA ILE A 192 -14.84 -9.07 2.45
C ILE A 192 -15.91 -9.99 3.02
N GLU A 193 -16.76 -10.51 2.15
CA GLU A 193 -17.84 -11.43 2.50
C GLU A 193 -17.75 -12.64 1.58
N GLU A 194 -18.09 -13.81 2.12
CA GLU A 194 -18.27 -15.01 1.30
C GLU A 194 -19.58 -14.86 0.51
N ALA A 195 -19.49 -14.97 -0.82
CA ALA A 195 -20.63 -14.90 -1.70
C ALA A 195 -20.69 -16.16 -2.57
N GLN A 196 -21.89 -16.71 -2.75
CA GLN A 196 -22.11 -17.75 -3.75
C GLN A 196 -22.05 -17.09 -5.13
N LYS A 197 -21.26 -17.66 -6.04
CA LYS A 197 -21.15 -17.17 -7.40
C LYS A 197 -22.52 -17.19 -8.06
N ALA A 198 -22.96 -16.06 -8.62
CA ALA A 198 -24.20 -16.02 -9.37
C ALA A 198 -24.04 -16.88 -10.63
N VAL A 199 -24.65 -18.07 -10.63
CA VAL A 199 -24.73 -18.91 -11.82
C VAL A 199 -26.03 -18.57 -12.53
N ALA A 200 -25.93 -18.21 -13.80
CA ALA A 200 -27.10 -18.14 -14.67
C ALA A 200 -27.59 -19.57 -14.94
N GLU A 201 -28.32 -20.15 -13.99
CA GLU A 201 -29.11 -21.32 -14.31
C GLU A 201 -30.23 -20.89 -15.26
N GLN A 202 -30.19 -21.41 -16.47
CA GLN A 202 -31.29 -21.27 -17.41
C GLN A 202 -32.47 -22.04 -16.82
N LYS A 203 -33.35 -21.36 -16.08
CA LYS A 203 -34.60 -21.95 -15.59
C LYS A 203 -35.41 -22.38 -16.81
N VAL A 204 -35.30 -23.66 -17.17
CA VAL A 204 -36.30 -24.30 -18.04
C VAL A 204 -37.60 -24.23 -17.25
N VAL A 205 -38.56 -23.47 -17.77
CA VAL A 205 -39.84 -23.27 -17.10
C VAL A 205 -40.53 -24.62 -17.02
N ASP A 206 -40.65 -25.16 -15.81
CA ASP A 206 -41.25 -26.45 -15.52
C ASP A 206 -42.78 -26.31 -15.41
N GLU A 207 -43.47 -26.56 -16.52
CA GLU A 207 -44.91 -26.54 -16.65
C GLU A 207 -45.44 -27.96 -16.88
N ALA A 208 -46.54 -28.28 -16.21
CA ALA A 208 -47.28 -29.50 -16.50
C ALA A 208 -47.96 -29.36 -17.87
N VAL A 209 -47.70 -30.29 -18.78
CA VAL A 209 -48.20 -30.30 -20.14
C VAL A 209 -48.70 -31.69 -20.52
N THR A 210 -49.68 -31.73 -21.40
CA THR A 210 -50.15 -32.98 -22.00
C THR A 210 -49.74 -33.02 -23.46
N VAL A 211 -48.90 -33.98 -23.81
CA VAL A 211 -48.46 -34.26 -25.19
C VAL A 211 -49.47 -35.19 -25.84
N ILE A 212 -50.10 -34.72 -26.91
CA ILE A 212 -51.14 -35.45 -27.65
C ILE A 212 -50.55 -35.89 -28.98
N ILE A 213 -50.60 -37.20 -29.24
CA ILE A 213 -50.10 -37.84 -30.46
C ILE A 213 -51.28 -38.42 -31.23
N SER A 214 -51.37 -38.11 -32.52
CA SER A 214 -52.36 -38.72 -33.42
C SER A 214 -51.82 -39.97 -34.13
N ASP A 215 -52.70 -40.84 -34.62
CA ASP A 215 -52.31 -42.05 -35.37
C ASP A 215 -51.55 -41.72 -36.65
N LYS A 216 -51.78 -40.53 -37.22
CA LYS A 216 -51.02 -40.00 -38.37
C LYS A 216 -49.74 -39.26 -37.99
N GLY A 217 -49.31 -39.34 -36.73
CA GLY A 217 -48.03 -38.78 -36.26
C GLY A 217 -48.03 -37.28 -36.00
N TRP A 218 -49.20 -36.64 -35.84
CA TRP A 218 -49.25 -35.23 -35.43
C TRP A 218 -49.04 -35.12 -33.92
N ILE A 219 -48.13 -34.23 -33.51
CA ILE A 219 -47.80 -33.98 -32.11
C ILE A 219 -48.21 -32.55 -31.76
N ARG A 220 -48.95 -32.39 -30.66
CA ARG A 220 -49.26 -31.09 -30.07
C ARG A 220 -49.13 -31.14 -28.55
N ALA A 221 -48.67 -30.06 -27.94
CA ALA A 221 -48.63 -29.90 -26.50
C ALA A 221 -49.76 -28.97 -26.04
N ARG A 222 -50.45 -29.33 -24.95
CA ARG A 222 -51.48 -28.50 -24.31
C ARG A 222 -51.09 -28.25 -22.85
N THR A 223 -51.18 -27.01 -22.39
CA THR A 223 -50.84 -26.64 -21.00
C THR A 223 -51.81 -27.28 -20.01
N GLY A 224 -51.31 -27.81 -18.89
CA GLY A 224 -52.06 -28.50 -17.84
C GLY A 224 -52.13 -30.03 -18.01
N ILE A 225 -52.59 -30.69 -16.94
CA ILE A 225 -52.86 -32.14 -16.84
C ILE A 225 -54.36 -32.39 -16.63
N GLY A 226 -54.83 -33.62 -16.88
CA GLY A 226 -56.23 -34.01 -16.70
C GLY A 226 -57.16 -33.60 -17.83
N HIS A 227 -56.63 -33.44 -19.06
CA HIS A 227 -57.47 -33.15 -20.22
C HIS A 227 -58.28 -34.37 -20.64
N ASP A 228 -59.58 -34.20 -20.88
CA ASP A 228 -60.46 -35.25 -21.37
C ASP A 228 -60.12 -35.64 -22.83
N PRO A 229 -59.73 -36.90 -23.10
CA PRO A 229 -59.41 -37.37 -24.45
C PRO A 229 -60.54 -37.21 -25.47
N ALA A 230 -61.80 -37.22 -25.02
CA ALA A 230 -62.96 -37.06 -25.89
C ALA A 230 -63.07 -35.65 -26.49
N GLN A 231 -62.41 -34.65 -25.88
CA GLN A 231 -62.43 -33.26 -26.34
C GLN A 231 -61.31 -32.95 -27.35
N PHE A 232 -60.48 -33.93 -27.68
CA PHE A 232 -59.39 -33.76 -28.63
C PHE A 232 -59.92 -33.76 -30.06
N THR A 233 -59.69 -32.65 -30.76
CA THR A 233 -60.04 -32.52 -32.17
C THR A 233 -58.90 -33.04 -33.05
N PHE A 234 -59.24 -33.82 -34.08
CA PHE A 234 -58.32 -34.37 -35.07
C PHE A 234 -58.79 -34.04 -36.49
N LYS A 235 -57.88 -34.14 -37.47
CA LYS A 235 -58.23 -33.97 -38.89
C LYS A 235 -59.05 -35.18 -39.37
N ALA A 236 -59.78 -35.03 -40.48
CA ALA A 236 -60.63 -36.08 -41.01
C ALA A 236 -59.85 -37.39 -41.25
N GLY A 237 -60.38 -38.49 -40.71
CA GLY A 237 -59.77 -39.81 -40.76
C GLY A 237 -58.50 -39.97 -39.92
N ASP A 238 -58.30 -39.13 -38.91
CA ASP A 238 -57.25 -39.25 -37.90
C ASP A 238 -57.89 -39.43 -36.51
N SER A 239 -57.18 -40.12 -35.62
CA SER A 239 -57.65 -40.46 -34.27
C SER A 239 -56.53 -40.33 -33.25
N LEU A 240 -56.89 -40.39 -31.97
CA LEU A 240 -55.94 -40.34 -30.87
C LEU A 240 -55.11 -41.62 -30.85
N HIS A 241 -53.79 -41.50 -31.01
CA HIS A 241 -52.85 -42.59 -30.75
C HIS A 241 -52.54 -42.69 -29.26
N GLY A 242 -52.27 -41.55 -28.61
CA GLY A 242 -51.99 -41.50 -27.18
C GLY A 242 -51.87 -40.07 -26.65
N ALA A 243 -52.14 -39.91 -25.36
CA ALA A 243 -51.92 -38.67 -24.64
C ALA A 243 -51.07 -38.96 -23.40
N PHE A 244 -49.99 -38.20 -23.24
CA PHE A 244 -49.02 -38.39 -22.18
C PHE A 244 -48.94 -37.12 -21.34
N GLU A 245 -49.22 -37.24 -20.06
CA GLU A 245 -49.01 -36.18 -19.09
C GLU A 245 -47.55 -36.17 -18.71
N CYS A 246 -46.86 -35.06 -18.98
CA CYS A 246 -45.46 -34.88 -18.66
C CYS A 246 -45.20 -33.44 -18.25
N ARG A 247 -43.96 -33.16 -17.88
CA ARG A 247 -43.48 -31.82 -17.61
C ARG A 247 -42.64 -31.35 -18.79
N THR A 248 -42.57 -30.05 -19.02
CA THR A 248 -41.73 -29.45 -20.09
C THR A 248 -40.24 -29.75 -19.94
N VAL A 249 -39.81 -30.20 -18.76
CA VAL A 249 -38.42 -30.60 -18.45
C VAL A 249 -38.16 -32.10 -18.60
N ASP A 250 -39.20 -32.92 -18.85
CA ASP A 250 -39.06 -34.36 -19.01
C ASP A 250 -38.46 -34.68 -20.40
N THR A 251 -37.41 -35.51 -20.44
CA THR A 251 -36.71 -35.95 -21.67
C THR A 251 -37.08 -37.35 -22.10
#